data_AF-A0A7Y2GQN9-F1
#
_entry.id   AF-A0A7Y2GQN9-F1
#
_cell.length_a   1.000
_cell.length_b   1.000
_cell.length_c   1.000
_cell.angle_alpha   90.00
_cell.angle_beta   90.00
_cell.angle_gamma   90.00
#
_symmetry.space_group_name_H-M   'P 1'
#
loop_
_entity.id
_entity.type
_entity.pdbx_description
1 polymer ?
#
loop_
_entity_poly.entity_id
_entity_poly.type
_entity_poly.pdbx_seq_one_letter_code
_entity_poly.pdbx_strand_id
1 'polypeptide(L)' 'MSENAERVAESLRAKIREDPVAGDWFEITQERINDFADATLDHQFIHLDPEKAAQTPFGGTVAHG' A
#
# COMPACT_ATOMS: atom_id res chain seq x y z
N MET A 1 9.51 22.45 -20.52
CA MET A 1 9.68 21.04 -20.12
C MET A 1 9.90 20.23 -21.40
N SER A 2 10.03 18.90 -21.40
CA SER A 2 9.99 18.20 -22.70
C SER A 2 8.58 18.29 -23.28
N GLU A 3 8.45 18.41 -24.60
CA GLU A 3 7.16 18.45 -25.30
C GLU A 3 6.28 17.24 -24.94
N ASN A 4 6.91 16.08 -24.73
CA ASN A 4 6.24 14.86 -24.25
C ASN A 4 5.65 15.03 -22.83
N ALA A 5 6.36 15.69 -21.92
CA ALA A 5 5.87 15.92 -20.57
C ALA A 5 4.69 16.91 -20.55
N GLU A 6 4.71 17.92 -21.43
CA GLU A 6 3.63 18.91 -21.57
C GLU A 6 2.35 18.25 -22.11
N ARG A 7 2.46 17.40 -23.13
CA ARG A 7 1.33 16.64 -23.67
C ARG A 7 0.71 15.66 -22.66
N VAL A 8 1.53 14.99 -21.85
CA VAL A 8 1.04 14.10 -20.77
C VAL A 8 0.35 14.90 -19.66
N ALA A 9 0.89 16.07 -19.30
CA ALA A 9 0.27 16.92 -18.30
C ALA A 9 -1.11 17.41 -18.75
N GLU A 10 -1.28 17.77 -20.03
CA GLU A 10 -2.58 18.17 -20.58
C GLU A 10 -3.60 17.03 -20.56
N SER A 11 -3.21 15.81 -20.97
CA SER A 11 -4.12 14.66 -20.97
C SER A 11 -4.55 14.22 -19.56
N LEU A 12 -3.66 14.32 -18.56
CA LEU A 12 -4.00 14.04 -17.17
C LEU A 12 -4.90 15.12 -16.56
N ARG A 13 -4.72 16.39 -16.91
CA ARG A 13 -5.59 17.48 -16.44
C ARG A 13 -7.02 17.31 -16.92
N ALA A 14 -7.22 16.81 -18.14
CA ALA A 14 -8.55 16.55 -18.68
C ALA A 14 -9.34 15.52 -17.86
N LYS A 15 -8.66 14.65 -17.09
CA LYS A 15 -9.25 13.61 -16.24
C LYS A 15 -9.60 14.07 -14.83
N ILE A 16 -9.29 15.32 -14.46
CA ILE A 16 -9.58 15.85 -13.14
C ILE A 16 -11.10 15.86 -12.90
N ARG A 17 -11.54 15.28 -11.77
CA ARG A 17 -12.95 15.08 -11.36
C ARG A 17 -13.70 13.93 -12.07
N GLU A 18 -13.03 13.12 -12.87
CA GLU A 18 -13.56 11.80 -13.22
C GLU A 18 -13.60 10.92 -11.96
N ASP A 19 -14.56 9.99 -11.90
CA ASP A 19 -14.62 9.02 -10.82
C ASP A 19 -13.35 8.15 -10.83
N PRO A 20 -12.76 7.86 -9.66
CA PRO A 20 -11.57 7.03 -9.59
C PRO A 20 -11.89 5.61 -10.05
N VAL A 21 -11.01 5.09 -10.90
CA VAL A 21 -11.06 3.67 -11.28
C VAL A 21 -10.47 2.85 -10.14
N ALA A 22 -11.27 1.98 -9.54
CA ALA A 22 -10.76 0.98 -8.61
C ALA A 22 -9.95 -0.06 -9.40
N GLY A 23 -8.74 -0.36 -8.93
CA GLY A 23 -7.95 -1.48 -9.45
C GLY A 23 -8.54 -2.82 -9.01
N ASP A 24 -7.98 -3.90 -9.55
CA ASP A 24 -8.35 -5.25 -9.15
C ASP A 24 -8.01 -5.50 -7.67
N TRP A 25 -8.89 -6.27 -7.01
CA TRP A 25 -8.58 -6.79 -5.69
C TRP A 25 -7.36 -7.70 -5.74
N PHE A 26 -6.51 -7.61 -4.73
CA PHE A 26 -5.37 -8.51 -4.57
C PHE A 26 -5.19 -8.90 -3.11
N GLU A 27 -4.52 -10.03 -2.91
CA GLU A 27 -4.26 -10.58 -1.58
C GLU A 27 -3.07 -9.88 -0.91
N ILE A 28 -3.25 -9.50 0.36
CA ILE A 28 -2.17 -9.05 1.24
C ILE A 28 -1.63 -10.26 1.98
N THR A 29 -0.49 -10.77 1.51
CA THR A 29 0.20 -11.90 2.13
C THR A 29 1.12 -11.43 3.25
N GLN A 30 1.44 -12.33 4.19
CA GLN A 30 2.43 -12.05 5.24
C GLN A 30 3.81 -11.70 4.67
N GLU A 31 4.21 -12.30 3.54
CA GLU A 31 5.46 -11.98 2.85
C GLU A 31 5.52 -10.50 2.45
N ARG A 32 4.45 -9.96 1.86
CA ARG A 32 4.37 -8.54 1.51
C ARG A 32 4.45 -7.62 2.72
N ILE A 33 3.85 -8.03 3.84
CA ILE A 33 3.93 -7.30 5.11
C ILE A 33 5.38 -7.30 5.63
N ASN A 34 6.07 -8.44 5.56
CA ASN A 34 7.46 -8.56 5.97
C ASN A 34 8.38 -7.69 5.10
N ASP A 35 8.23 -7.75 3.78
CA ASP A 35 9.02 -6.94 2.84
C ASP A 35 8.84 -5.45 3.09
N PHE A 36 7.62 -5.02 3.41
CA PHE A 36 7.33 -3.63 3.75
C PHE A 36 8.02 -3.21 5.05
N ALA A 37 8.03 -4.09 6.07
CA ALA A 37 8.75 -3.83 7.31
C ALA A 37 10.25 -3.67 7.08
N ASP A 38 10.85 -4.50 6.22
CA ASP A 38 12.27 -4.38 5.87
C ASP A 38 12.58 -3.10 5.09
N ALA A 39 11.68 -2.68 4.20
CA ALA A 39 11.84 -1.45 3.42
C ALA A 39 11.68 -0.17 4.26
N THR A 40 10.81 -0.21 5.27
CA THR A 40 10.43 0.97 6.07
C THR A 40 11.05 1.01 7.46
N LEU A 41 11.70 -0.08 7.87
CA LEU A 41 12.24 -0.31 9.21
C LEU A 41 11.18 -0.31 10.31
N ASP A 42 9.91 -0.54 9.95
CA ASP A 42 8.83 -0.75 10.91
C ASP A 42 8.63 -2.25 11.18
N HIS A 43 9.43 -2.76 12.11
CA HIS A 43 9.35 -4.13 12.60
C HIS A 43 8.47 -4.28 13.85
N GLN A 44 7.46 -3.43 14.03
CA GLN A 44 6.54 -3.56 15.16
C GLN A 44 5.85 -4.93 15.14
N PHE A 45 5.80 -5.59 16.31
CA PHE A 45 5.40 -7.00 16.40
C PHE A 45 3.99 -7.29 15.88
N ILE A 46 3.10 -6.28 15.85
CA ILE A 46 1.73 -6.44 15.34
C ILE A 46 1.70 -6.76 13.83
N HIS A 47 2.80 -6.52 13.11
CA HIS A 47 2.93 -6.81 11.70
C HIS A 47 3.59 -8.18 11.44
N LEU A 48 4.47 -8.64 12.34
CA LEU A 48 5.44 -9.70 12.02
C LEU A 48 5.40 -10.92 12.94
N ASP A 49 4.82 -10.80 14.12
CA ASP A 49 4.81 -11.88 15.12
C ASP A 49 3.36 -12.36 15.34
N PRO A 50 2.93 -13.46 14.70
CA PRO A 50 1.56 -13.96 14.83
C PRO A 50 1.16 -14.30 16.26
N GLU A 51 2.09 -14.81 17.07
CA GLU A 51 1.78 -15.22 18.45
C GLU A 51 1.56 -14.02 19.36
N LYS A 52 2.38 -12.97 19.22
CA LYS A 52 2.19 -11.72 19.96
C LYS A 52 1.01 -10.92 19.40
N ALA A 53 0.86 -10.86 18.08
CA ALA A 53 -0.22 -10.11 17.45
C ALA A 53 -1.60 -10.71 17.78
N ALA A 54 -1.71 -12.04 17.90
CA ALA A 54 -2.94 -12.71 18.36
C ALA A 54 -3.38 -12.31 19.77
N GLN A 55 -2.47 -11.82 20.61
CA GLN A 55 -2.76 -11.34 21.96
C GLN A 55 -3.24 -9.88 22.00
N THR A 56 -3.25 -9.21 20.85
CA THR A 56 -3.76 -7.84 20.71
C THR A 56 -5.23 -7.83 20.27
N PRO A 57 -5.92 -6.68 20.28
CA PRO A 57 -7.27 -6.56 19.76
C PRO A 57 -7.43 -6.94 18.27
N PHE A 58 -6.34 -7.07 17.53
CA PHE A 58 -6.36 -7.45 16.12
C PHE A 58 -6.55 -8.97 15.91
N GLY A 59 -6.21 -9.80 16.90
CA GLY A 59 -6.39 -11.26 16.83
C GLY A 59 -5.45 -11.98 15.84
N GLY A 60 -4.51 -11.26 15.22
CA GLY A 60 -3.52 -11.77 14.28
C GLY A 60 -2.64 -10.64 13.77
N THR A 61 -1.73 -10.94 12.85
CA THR A 61 -0.91 -9.91 12.19
C THR A 61 -1.79 -8.99 11.34
N VAL A 62 -1.41 -7.72 11.26
CA VAL A 62 -2.06 -6.71 10.41
C VAL A 62 -1.04 -6.05 9.50
N ALA A 63 -1.46 -5.58 8.34
CA ALA A 63 -0.59 -4.81 7.46
C ALA A 63 -0.23 -3.45 8.07
N HIS A 64 0.86 -2.86 7.60
CA HIS A 64 1.20 -1.46 7.84
C HIS A 64 0.13 -0.53 7.23
N GLY A 65 0.00 0.68 7.82
CA GLY A 65 -1.02 1.68 7.44
C GLY A 65 -0.71 2.49 6.19
#